data_AF-A0A535QL65-F1
#
_entry.id   AF-A0A535QL65-F1
#
_cell.length_a   1.000
_cell.length_b   1.000
_cell.length_c   1.000
_cell.angle_alpha   90.00
_cell.angle_beta   90.00
_cell.angle_gamma   90.00
#
_symmetry.space_group_name_H-M   'P 1'
#
loop_
_entity.id
_entity.type
_entity.pdbx_description
1 polymer ?
#
loop_
_entity_poly.entity_id
_entity_poly.type
_entity_poly.pdbx_seq_one_letter_code
_entity_poly.pdbx_strand_id
1 'polypeptide(L)'
;MNTQHSDTIQQPLRPTHVVTSFLKRTDAGEPRILIVRRSQRVGSYQGHWAGISGFVEPGVTPDEQAYTEIREETGLQREQVRMLRRGSVVEHLDPSLNRH
;
A
#
# COMPACT_ATOMS: atom_id res chain seq x y z
N MET A 1 -16.28 11.08 47.61
CA MET A 1 -16.21 11.38 46.17
C MET A 1 -14.81 11.03 45.70
N ASN A 2 -14.61 9.81 45.18
CA ASN A 2 -13.35 9.41 44.56
C ASN A 2 -13.61 9.14 43.09
N THR A 3 -13.30 10.12 42.26
CA THR A 3 -13.35 9.99 40.80
C THR A 3 -12.06 9.31 40.37
N GLN A 4 -12.11 7.99 40.16
CA GLN A 4 -11.03 7.28 39.48
C GLN A 4 -10.97 7.82 38.04
N HIS A 5 -9.90 8.55 37.73
CA HIS A 5 -9.53 8.81 36.34
C HIS A 5 -9.07 7.47 35.75
N SER A 6 -9.91 6.91 34.88
CA SER A 6 -9.55 5.79 34.03
C SER A 6 -8.54 6.31 33.00
N ASP A 7 -7.25 6.25 33.33
CA ASP A 7 -6.18 6.45 32.35
C ASP A 7 -6.32 5.37 31.27
N THR A 8 -6.99 5.74 30.19
CA THR A 8 -7.19 4.86 29.04
C THR A 8 -5.87 4.83 28.30
N ILE A 9 -5.05 3.80 28.56
CA ILE A 9 -3.84 3.56 27.77
C ILE A 9 -4.29 3.38 26.32
N GLN A 10 -4.10 4.41 25.49
CA GLN A 10 -4.27 4.30 24.04
C GLN A 10 -3.21 3.31 23.56
N GLN A 11 -3.65 2.14 23.10
CA GLN A 11 -2.71 1.17 22.53
C GLN A 11 -1.98 1.80 21.35
N PRO A 12 -0.66 1.60 21.23
CA PRO A 12 0.09 2.12 20.10
C PRO A 12 -0.42 1.50 18.80
N LEU A 13 -0.53 2.32 17.75
CA LEU A 13 -0.94 1.86 16.42
C LEU A 13 0.01 0.76 15.93
N ARG A 14 -0.52 -0.26 15.26
CA ARG A 14 0.30 -1.36 14.74
C ARG A 14 1.08 -0.92 13.49
N PRO A 15 2.42 -1.09 13.44
CA PRO A 15 3.18 -0.85 12.22
C PRO A 15 2.72 -1.80 11.10
N THR A 16 2.41 -1.26 9.94
CA THR A 16 1.97 -2.02 8.77
C THR A 16 2.72 -1.56 7.53
N HIS A 17 3.75 -2.31 7.14
CA HIS A 17 4.52 -1.99 5.95
C HIS A 17 3.74 -2.32 4.67
N VAL A 18 3.61 -1.34 3.80
CA VAL A 18 2.92 -1.43 2.52
C VAL A 18 3.82 -0.89 1.42
N VAL A 19 3.79 -1.52 0.25
CA VAL A 19 4.36 -0.97 -0.98
C VAL A 19 3.24 -0.41 -1.84
N THR A 20 3.52 0.68 -2.55
CA THR A 20 2.63 1.22 -3.58
C THR A 20 3.44 1.57 -4.81
N SER A 21 3.03 1.03 -5.94
CA SER A 21 3.66 1.21 -7.25
C SER A 21 2.69 1.90 -8.21
N PHE A 22 3.21 2.88 -8.96
CA PHE A 22 2.49 3.51 -10.05
C PHE A 22 3.15 3.10 -11.37
N LEU A 23 2.38 2.42 -12.21
CA LEU A 23 2.85 2.00 -13.53
C LEU A 23 2.56 3.09 -14.56
N LYS A 24 3.61 3.50 -15.27
CA LYS A 24 3.52 4.47 -16.36
C LYS A 24 3.67 3.77 -17.70
N ARG A 25 2.64 3.86 -18.54
CA ARG A 25 2.71 3.40 -19.94
C ARG A 25 3.09 4.57 -20.84
N THR A 26 4.05 4.38 -21.74
CA THR A 26 4.62 5.44 -22.61
C THR A 26 4.67 5.09 -24.09
N ASP A 27 4.19 3.90 -24.48
CA ASP A 27 4.24 3.37 -25.85
C ASP A 27 3.00 3.70 -26.70
N ALA A 28 1.97 4.33 -26.11
CA ALA A 28 0.67 4.56 -26.73
C ALA A 28 0.27 6.06 -26.76
N GLY A 29 1.14 6.91 -27.31
CA GLY A 29 0.95 8.35 -27.39
C GLY A 29 1.30 9.04 -26.08
N GLU A 30 0.37 9.81 -25.51
CA GLU A 30 0.59 10.51 -24.24
C GLU A 30 0.82 9.52 -23.08
N PRO A 31 1.80 9.79 -22.18
CA PRO A 31 2.04 8.96 -21.01
C PRO A 31 0.80 8.83 -20.13
N ARG A 32 0.49 7.60 -19.69
CA ARG A 32 -0.64 7.32 -18.78
C ARG A 32 -0.17 6.61 -17.52
N ILE A 33 -0.83 6.89 -16.41
CA ILE A 33 -0.62 6.21 -15.12
C ILE A 33 -1.77 5.26 -14.87
N LEU A 34 -1.45 4.03 -14.46
CA LEU A 34 -2.43 3.07 -13.98
C LEU A 34 -2.86 3.44 -12.55
N ILE A 35 -4.16 3.60 -12.37
CA ILE A 35 -4.83 3.64 -11.06
C ILE A 35 -5.88 2.53 -11.03
N VAL A 36 -6.02 1.88 -9.88
CA VAL A 36 -6.96 0.78 -9.67
C VAL A 36 -7.97 1.15 -8.60
N ARG A 37 -9.19 0.61 -8.70
CA ARG A 37 -10.21 0.76 -7.67
C ARG A 37 -10.22 -0.49 -6.80
N ARG A 38 -9.98 -0.32 -5.49
CA ARG A 38 -9.93 -1.44 -4.53
C ARG A 38 -11.27 -2.17 -4.50
N SER A 39 -11.23 -3.50 -4.61
CA SER A 39 -12.43 -4.33 -4.66
C SER A 39 -13.16 -4.37 -3.30
N GLN A 40 -14.36 -4.94 -3.27
CA GLN A 40 -15.08 -5.18 -2.00
C GLN A 40 -14.52 -6.35 -1.19
N ARG A 41 -13.59 -7.15 -1.75
CA ARG A 41 -13.04 -8.36 -1.12
C ARG A 41 -11.80 -8.10 -0.25
N VAL A 42 -11.27 -6.87 -0.25
CA VAL A 42 -10.11 -6.50 0.57
C VAL A 42 -10.54 -6.04 1.96
N GLY A 43 -9.63 -6.13 2.93
CA GLY A 43 -9.92 -5.79 4.34
C GLY A 43 -10.00 -4.30 4.66
N SER A 44 -9.52 -3.40 3.79
CA SER A 44 -9.52 -1.95 4.05
C SER A 44 -9.61 -1.10 2.78
N TYR A 45 -10.11 0.13 2.93
CA TYR A 45 -10.27 1.14 1.87
C TYR A 45 -11.00 0.62 0.64
N GLN A 46 -12.07 -0.17 0.82
CA GLN A 46 -12.82 -0.69 -0.31
C GLN A 46 -13.40 0.47 -1.15
N GLY A 47 -13.45 0.28 -2.47
CA GLY A 47 -13.99 1.27 -3.40
C GLY A 47 -13.13 2.53 -3.63
N HIS A 48 -12.02 2.70 -2.91
CA HIS A 48 -11.08 3.81 -3.10
C HIS A 48 -10.15 3.56 -4.29
N TRP A 49 -9.63 4.65 -4.87
CA TRP A 49 -8.56 4.59 -5.88
C TRP A 49 -7.20 4.40 -5.22
N ALA A 50 -6.35 3.59 -5.84
CA ALA A 50 -5.00 3.27 -5.37
C ALA A 50 -4.04 3.06 -6.54
N GLY A 51 -2.74 3.07 -6.24
CA GLY A 51 -1.74 2.39 -7.08
C GLY A 51 -1.78 0.88 -6.84
N ILE A 52 -0.89 0.15 -7.51
CA ILE A 52 -0.71 -1.28 -7.25
C ILE A 52 -0.05 -1.42 -5.89
N SER A 53 -0.73 -2.05 -4.93
CA SER A 53 -0.32 -1.95 -3.52
C SER A 53 -0.67 -3.19 -2.71
N GLY A 54 0.21 -3.52 -1.77
CA GLY A 54 0.00 -4.63 -0.85
C GLY A 54 0.99 -4.64 0.31
N PHE A 55 0.77 -5.56 1.24
CA PHE A 55 1.55 -5.68 2.46
C PHE A 55 2.93 -6.24 2.15
N VAL A 56 3.97 -5.71 2.80
CA VAL A 56 5.31 -6.30 2.74
C VAL A 56 5.36 -7.50 3.66
N GLU A 57 5.50 -8.68 3.07
CA GLU A 57 5.58 -9.93 3.82
C GLU A 57 6.89 -10.04 4.63
N PRO A 58 6.88 -10.74 5.79
CA PRO A 58 8.09 -10.96 6.58
C PRO A 58 9.21 -11.61 5.78
N GLY A 59 10.39 -11.00 5.80
CA GLY A 59 11.58 -11.52 5.09
C GLY A 59 11.62 -11.20 3.60
N VAL A 60 10.63 -10.49 3.05
CA VAL A 60 10.60 -10.03 1.65
C VAL A 60 11.03 -8.57 1.58
N THR A 61 11.88 -8.23 0.61
CA THR A 61 12.24 -6.82 0.41
C THR A 61 11.08 -6.03 -0.18
N PRO A 62 10.96 -4.71 0.07
CA PRO A 62 9.90 -3.90 -0.53
C PRO A 62 9.90 -3.94 -2.07
N ASP A 63 11.06 -4.09 -2.71
CA ASP A 63 11.13 -4.17 -4.17
C ASP A 63 10.59 -5.51 -4.68
N GLU A 64 10.93 -6.63 -4.03
CA GLU A 64 10.38 -7.94 -4.35
C GLU A 64 8.86 -7.98 -4.15
N GLN A 65 8.37 -7.43 -3.03
CA GLN A 65 6.94 -7.32 -2.79
C GLN A 65 6.27 -6.49 -3.89
N ALA A 66 6.84 -5.34 -4.27
CA ALA A 66 6.27 -4.49 -5.32
C ALA A 66 6.13 -5.24 -6.65
N TYR A 67 7.12 -6.04 -7.04
CA TYR A 67 7.02 -6.87 -8.25
C TYR A 67 5.98 -7.99 -8.13
N THR A 68 5.83 -8.59 -6.95
CA THR A 68 4.78 -9.57 -6.67
C THR A 68 3.39 -8.95 -6.83
N GLU A 69 3.12 -7.80 -6.21
CA GLU A 69 1.84 -7.09 -6.33
C GLU A 69 1.55 -6.67 -7.78
N ILE A 70 2.56 -6.17 -8.50
CA ILE A 70 2.42 -5.83 -9.93
C ILE A 70 1.97 -7.05 -10.73
N ARG A 71 2.61 -8.21 -10.53
CA ARG A 71 2.26 -9.44 -11.23
C ARG A 71 0.85 -9.89 -10.89
N GLU A 72 0.47 -9.88 -9.61
CA GLU A 72 -0.83 -10.37 -9.13
C GLU A 72 -2.00 -9.51 -9.60
N GLU A 73 -1.86 -8.18 -9.56
CA GLU A 73 -2.95 -7.27 -9.91
C GLU A 73 -3.05 -6.96 -11.41
N THR A 74 -1.95 -7.10 -12.16
CA THR A 74 -1.90 -6.71 -13.58
C THR A 74 -1.53 -7.83 -14.55
N GLY A 75 -0.99 -8.95 -14.06
CA GLY A 75 -0.45 -10.03 -14.88
C GLY A 75 0.91 -9.73 -15.52
N LEU A 76 1.46 -8.52 -15.35
CA LEU A 76 2.74 -8.13 -15.93
C LEU A 76 3.91 -8.85 -15.25
N GLN A 77 4.79 -9.41 -16.06
CA GLN A 77 6.02 -10.05 -15.60
C GLN A 77 7.12 -9.02 -15.33
N ARG A 78 8.13 -9.41 -14.55
CA ARG A 78 9.22 -8.52 -14.14
C ARG A 78 9.97 -7.94 -15.34
N GLU A 79 10.11 -8.70 -16.42
CA GLU A 79 10.81 -8.31 -17.65
C GLU A 79 9.99 -7.30 -18.48
N GLN A 80 8.68 -7.19 -18.23
CA GLN A 80 7.78 -6.26 -18.92
C GLN A 80 7.71 -4.89 -18.24
N VAL A 81 8.34 -4.73 -17.08
CA VAL A 81 8.36 -3.47 -16.32
C VAL A 81 9.79 -3.06 -15.98
N ARG A 82 10.02 -1.75 -15.87
CA ARG A 82 11.32 -1.19 -15.49
C ARG A 82 11.15 -0.25 -14.31
N MET A 83 11.94 -0.46 -13.26
CA MET A 83 11.99 0.48 -12.14
C MET A 83 12.60 1.80 -12.60
N LEU A 84 11.82 2.89 -12.51
CA LEU A 84 12.26 4.23 -12.90
C LEU A 84 12.80 5.03 -11.71
N ARG A 85 12.14 4.90 -10.55
CA ARG A 85 12.47 5.65 -9.33
C ARG A 85 11.85 4.98 -8.12
N ARG A 86 12.54 5.07 -6.99
CA ARG A 86 12.02 4.78 -5.65
C ARG A 86 11.74 6.10 -4.93
N GLY A 87 10.54 6.22 -4.34
CA GLY A 87 10.18 7.35 -3.48
C GLY A 87 10.76 7.19 -2.07
N SER A 88 10.74 8.27 -1.29
CA SER A 88 10.97 8.19 0.16
C SER A 88 9.84 7.40 0.83
N VAL A 89 10.15 6.75 1.94
CA VAL A 89 9.12 6.16 2.80
C VAL A 89 8.24 7.29 3.37
N VAL A 90 6.93 7.05 3.39
CA VAL A 90 5.94 7.95 3.98
C VAL A 90 5.21 7.18 5.06
N GLU A 91 5.02 7.81 6.21
CA GLU A 91 4.22 7.27 7.31
C GLU A 91 2.78 7.81 7.22
N HIS A 92 1.80 6.95 7.46
CA HIS A 92 0.39 7.34 7.44
C HIS A 92 -0.34 6.76 8.65
N LEU A 93 -0.73 7.63 9.57
CA LEU A 93 -1.49 7.23 10.76
C LEU A 93 -2.96 6.98 10.38
N ASP A 94 -3.46 5.77 10.63
CA ASP A 94 -4.87 5.45 10.49
C ASP A 94 -5.42 4.80 11.78
N PRO A 95 -5.86 5.63 12.74
CA PRO A 95 -6.46 5.15 13.98
C PRO A 95 -7.73 4.32 13.76
N SER A 96 -8.47 4.54 12.67
CA SER A 96 -9.71 3.80 12.38
C SER A 96 -9.44 2.32 12.07
N LEU A 97 -8.23 2.03 11.60
CA LEU A 97 -7.74 0.67 11.30
C LEU A 97 -6.68 0.19 12.29
N ASN A 98 -6.46 0.95 13.38
CA ASN A 98 -5.45 0.68 14.40
C ASN A 98 -4.03 0.42 13.83
N ARG A 99 -3.62 1.21 12.84
CA ARG A 99 -2.32 1.02 12.16
C ARG A 99 -1.63 2.32 11.77
N HIS A 100 -0.32 2.22 11.55
CA HIS A 100 0.51 3.25 10.92
C HIS A 100 1.46 2.65 9.89
#